data_AF-A0A1F9R8Y3-F1
#
_entry.id   AF-A0A1F9R8Y3-F1
#
_cell.length_a   1.000
_cell.length_b   1.000
_cell.length_c   1.000
_cell.angle_alpha   90.00
_cell.angle_beta   90.00
_cell.angle_gamma   90.00
#
_symmetry.space_group_name_H-M   'P 1'
#
loop_
_entity.id
_entity.type
_entity.pdbx_description
1 polymer ?
#
loop_
_entity_poly.entity_id
_entity_poly.type
_entity_poly.pdbx_seq_one_letter_code
_entity_poly.pdbx_strand_id
1 'polypeptide(L)'
;METSLMEKQDSLRRETETKVKKEILDPILGADKSFVFADVELEVISKKAEQNKEGIGIIQKYKEKGSGAGGGADTDFILPGIPKPKSVLGDDNKRPEAAQGQQAQQAKGVQEIRYGLETEITRFQITVIHDDLLSKESLKIARDRVDDFLLPYKIRKKDAPTVVFKPTKFKAANPLDDLKRPSVYLPLLYALLFLILLLFLFGPLWGFFRKYIKALLAKPGAEVNIDQKMEEGGGGGGEEEGKQETEGHQSIDMNFLQKEAEPKEDEDESMKKFEPFTYLNEENLKRLIYLFLLRKEDPWVIAVVLSYMKPDLSRQALSMLPVEMQSRVALEALTVRQATREQIDAIDKDIKENVDFVMGGIERLSKMLEDSDPTTRKNIIEYLKTQKPDIYAKVKRIVLMFEDIVNFPDRDMQTIIRSLSNEDIARAVAKADPGIVNKFFSNMSQGAVNAIKEIMEYSGEITVALQDEAQTKILDAVKTLESEGKINVRQGNTQEVYIIDGAEMSSGDERKRRFESMSAPKEEAPAGPTPEQAEQAAQYLAAGVDMYNQGKLPEALQYLEYASSQNPGDASAWQYLGTVYYSLQRVDEAVAAYEKYANLSGDPAAAEWLTGFKQQVGR
;
A
#
# COMPACT_ATOMS: atom_id res chain seq x y z
N MET A 1 5.41 -5.90 21.66
CA MET A 1 4.43 -6.00 20.57
C MET A 1 3.76 -7.36 20.71
N GLU A 2 2.46 -7.41 20.99
CA GLU A 2 1.75 -8.68 21.04
C GLU A 2 1.50 -9.16 19.61
N THR A 3 2.03 -10.33 19.25
CA THR A 3 1.77 -10.98 17.96
C THR A 3 0.27 -11.20 17.77
N SER A 4 -0.23 -10.87 16.58
CA SER A 4 -1.66 -11.00 16.24
C SER A 4 -2.13 -12.44 16.45
N LEU A 5 -3.39 -12.63 16.86
CA LEU A 5 -3.99 -13.96 17.05
C LEU A 5 -3.85 -14.82 15.79
N MET A 6 -4.00 -14.20 14.62
CA MET A 6 -3.89 -14.86 13.32
C MET A 6 -2.45 -15.30 13.02
N GLU A 7 -1.47 -14.48 13.39
CA GLU A 7 -0.05 -14.81 13.24
C GLU A 7 0.37 -15.97 14.17
N LYS A 8 -0.17 -16.01 15.39
CA LYS A 8 -0.01 -17.14 16.32
C LYS A 8 -0.65 -18.42 15.79
N GLN A 9 -1.79 -18.30 15.12
CA GLN A 9 -2.48 -19.44 14.49
C GLN A 9 -1.67 -19.99 13.30
N ASP A 10 -1.21 -19.10 12.40
CA ASP A 10 -0.44 -19.47 11.23
C ASP A 10 0.94 -20.04 11.57
N SER A 11 1.62 -19.45 12.56
CA SER A 11 2.91 -19.96 13.05
C SER A 11 2.78 -21.35 13.67
N LEU A 12 1.81 -21.54 14.57
CA LEU A 12 1.54 -22.85 15.18
C LEU A 12 1.15 -23.91 14.14
N ARG A 13 0.36 -23.53 13.14
CA ARG A 13 0.02 -24.39 12.00
C ARG A 13 1.27 -24.81 11.22
N ARG A 14 2.08 -23.85 10.75
CA ARG A 14 3.27 -24.13 9.93
C ARG A 14 4.33 -24.93 10.68
N GLU A 15 4.54 -24.59 11.95
CA GLU A 15 5.48 -25.31 12.81
C GLU A 15 5.05 -26.77 12.99
N THR A 16 3.76 -26.99 13.26
CA THR A 16 3.17 -28.33 13.39
C THR A 16 3.30 -29.12 12.09
N GLU A 17 2.91 -28.54 10.94
CA GLU A 17 3.04 -29.19 9.62
C GLU A 17 4.49 -29.56 9.32
N THR A 18 5.44 -28.66 9.62
CA THR A 18 6.86 -28.88 9.36
C THR A 18 7.45 -29.96 10.25
N LYS A 19 7.18 -29.93 11.56
CA LYS A 19 7.69 -30.91 12.52
C LYS A 19 7.09 -32.28 12.26
N VAL A 20 5.77 -32.37 12.08
CA VAL A 20 5.11 -33.65 11.78
C VAL A 20 5.61 -34.23 10.47
N LYS A 21 5.79 -33.42 9.42
CA LYS A 21 6.33 -33.90 8.15
C LYS A 21 7.78 -34.38 8.28
N LYS A 22 8.69 -33.51 8.71
CA LYS A 22 10.14 -33.77 8.67
C LYS A 22 10.62 -34.73 9.77
N GLU A 23 10.07 -34.63 10.97
CA GLU A 23 10.57 -35.38 12.14
C GLU A 23 9.84 -36.70 12.36
N ILE A 24 8.60 -36.83 11.87
CA ILE A 24 7.77 -38.02 12.10
C ILE A 24 7.49 -38.77 10.79
N LEU A 25 6.91 -38.12 9.79
CA LEU A 25 6.41 -38.84 8.62
C LEU A 25 7.49 -39.19 7.59
N ASP A 26 8.38 -38.26 7.23
CA ASP A 26 9.44 -38.50 6.25
C ASP A 26 10.39 -39.65 6.69
N PRO A 27 10.78 -39.77 7.99
CA PRO A 27 11.59 -40.90 8.45
C PRO A 27 10.87 -42.26 8.44
N ILE A 28 9.54 -42.27 8.60
CA ILE A 28 8.76 -43.52 8.74
C ILE A 28 8.17 -43.97 7.38
N LEU A 29 7.67 -43.03 6.58
CA LEU A 29 6.98 -43.28 5.32
C LEU A 29 7.87 -43.02 4.09
N GLY A 30 8.96 -42.27 4.25
CA GLY A 30 9.88 -41.87 3.18
C GLY A 30 9.56 -40.48 2.61
N ALA A 31 10.61 -39.79 2.15
CA ALA A 31 10.50 -38.46 1.55
C ALA A 31 9.54 -38.48 0.34
N ASP A 32 8.70 -37.44 0.24
CA ASP A 32 7.71 -37.21 -0.82
C ASP A 32 6.56 -38.23 -0.94
N LYS A 33 6.39 -39.11 0.06
CA LYS A 33 5.28 -40.09 0.10
C LYS A 33 4.11 -39.67 0.99
N SER A 34 4.18 -38.47 1.60
CA SER A 34 3.09 -37.94 2.41
C SER A 34 3.04 -36.40 2.43
N PHE A 35 1.83 -35.87 2.62
CA PHE A 35 1.55 -34.45 2.87
C PHE A 35 0.79 -34.30 4.18
N VAL A 36 1.05 -33.21 4.91
CA VAL A 36 0.43 -32.91 6.20
C VAL A 36 -0.26 -31.56 6.10
N PHE A 37 -1.48 -31.51 6.62
CA PHE A 37 -2.24 -30.28 6.81
C PHE A 37 -2.65 -30.20 8.28
N ALA A 38 -2.29 -29.10 8.95
CA ALA A 38 -2.77 -28.80 10.29
C ALA A 38 -3.85 -27.72 10.21
N ASP A 39 -5.01 -28.00 10.78
CA ASP A 39 -6.12 -27.07 10.93
C ASP A 39 -6.21 -26.68 12.41
N VAL A 40 -5.81 -25.46 12.71
CA VAL A 40 -5.70 -24.93 14.08
C VAL A 40 -6.52 -23.65 14.15
N GLU A 41 -7.40 -23.54 15.14
CA GLU A 41 -8.19 -22.33 15.42
C GLU A 41 -7.91 -21.88 16.87
N LEU A 42 -7.67 -20.58 17.05
CA LEU A 42 -7.42 -19.94 18.34
C LEU A 42 -8.52 -18.91 18.64
N GLU A 43 -9.04 -18.89 19.86
CA GLU A 43 -9.93 -17.83 20.35
C GLU A 43 -9.33 -17.13 21.56
N VAL A 44 -9.59 -15.82 21.70
CA VAL A 44 -9.25 -15.05 22.89
C VAL A 44 -10.42 -15.11 23.86
N ILE A 45 -10.21 -15.69 25.02
CA ILE A 45 -11.20 -15.74 26.09
C ILE A 45 -10.79 -14.82 27.24
N SER A 46 -11.77 -14.11 27.81
CA SER A 46 -11.56 -13.31 29.02
C SER A 46 -11.76 -14.19 30.25
N LYS A 47 -10.74 -14.26 31.11
CA LYS A 47 -10.83 -14.95 32.40
C LYS A 47 -10.77 -13.98 33.54
N LYS A 48 -11.68 -14.19 34.49
CA LYS A 48 -11.75 -13.47 35.77
C LYS A 48 -10.76 -14.12 36.74
N ALA A 49 -9.70 -13.41 37.10
CA ALA A 49 -8.82 -13.77 38.20
C ALA A 49 -9.16 -12.89 39.41
N GLU A 50 -9.63 -13.51 40.49
CA GLU A 50 -9.90 -12.81 41.76
C GLU A 50 -8.66 -12.86 42.64
N GLN A 51 -8.11 -11.69 42.97
CA GLN A 51 -6.96 -11.56 43.86
C GLN A 51 -7.38 -10.75 45.09
N ASN A 52 -7.38 -11.37 46.27
CA ASN A 52 -7.58 -10.67 47.53
C ASN A 52 -6.28 -9.99 47.93
N LYS A 53 -6.28 -8.66 47.98
CA LYS A 53 -5.17 -7.89 48.54
C LYS A 53 -5.61 -7.33 49.90
N GLU A 54 -5.00 -7.83 50.97
CA GLU A 54 -5.13 -7.23 52.30
C GLU A 54 -4.12 -6.09 52.42
N GLY A 55 -4.62 -4.86 52.51
CA GLY A 55 -3.82 -3.66 52.71
C GLY A 55 -4.20 -2.96 54.03
N ILE A 56 -3.21 -2.63 54.84
CA ILE A 56 -3.41 -1.85 56.08
C ILE A 56 -3.40 -0.37 55.70
N GLY A 57 -4.59 0.25 55.68
CA GLY A 57 -4.74 1.69 55.53
C GLY A 57 -4.83 2.38 56.88
N ILE A 58 -4.00 3.39 57.13
CA ILE A 58 -4.10 4.25 58.32
C ILE A 58 -5.07 5.39 57.99
N ILE A 59 -6.25 5.39 58.60
CA ILE A 59 -7.21 6.49 58.49
C ILE A 59 -7.03 7.40 59.71
N GLN A 60 -6.58 8.64 59.51
CA GLN A 60 -6.62 9.67 60.56
C GLN A 60 -8.04 10.26 60.61
N LYS A 61 -8.79 9.92 61.65
CA LYS A 61 -10.10 10.53 61.94
C LYS A 61 -9.92 11.72 62.86
N TYR A 62 -10.26 12.92 62.38
CA TYR A 62 -10.46 14.09 63.22
C TYR A 62 -11.83 13.97 63.89
N LYS A 63 -11.86 13.94 65.22
CA LYS A 63 -13.10 13.89 66.00
C LYS A 63 -13.46 15.32 66.41
N GLU A 64 -14.39 15.93 65.68
CA GLU A 64 -15.02 17.17 66.14
C GLU A 64 -15.83 16.88 67.42
N LYS A 65 -15.51 17.63 68.47
CA LYS A 65 -16.17 17.56 69.76
C LYS A 65 -17.48 18.35 69.66
N GLY A 66 -18.54 17.70 69.21
CA GLY A 66 -19.89 18.25 69.26
C GLY A 66 -20.27 18.58 70.71
N SER A 67 -20.44 19.87 70.98
CA SER A 67 -21.18 20.39 72.14
C SER A 67 -22.62 19.88 72.08
N GLY A 68 -23.11 19.40 73.22
CA GLY A 68 -24.41 18.74 73.32
C GLY A 68 -25.61 19.67 73.23
N ALA A 69 -26.74 18.98 73.05
CA ALA A 69 -28.10 19.32 73.50
C ALA A 69 -28.77 20.60 72.97
N GLY A 70 -29.87 20.38 72.24
CA GLY A 70 -31.08 21.19 72.39
C GLY A 70 -31.61 21.85 71.12
N GLY A 71 -32.74 21.33 70.63
CA GLY A 71 -33.89 22.14 70.22
C GLY A 71 -33.87 22.84 68.86
N GLY A 72 -34.91 22.56 68.06
CA GLY A 72 -35.68 23.61 67.36
C GLY A 72 -35.10 24.20 66.07
N ALA A 73 -35.83 23.93 64.98
CA ALA A 73 -35.97 24.65 63.71
C ALA A 73 -35.28 26.01 63.52
N ASP A 74 -34.71 26.23 62.32
CA ASP A 74 -35.24 27.24 61.39
C ASP A 74 -34.64 27.08 59.99
N THR A 75 -35.49 26.83 58.99
CA THR A 75 -35.14 26.90 57.57
C THR A 75 -36.09 27.89 56.91
N ASP A 76 -35.56 29.06 56.58
CA ASP A 76 -36.30 30.14 55.91
C ASP A 76 -36.52 29.78 54.44
N PHE A 77 -37.77 29.48 54.08
CA PHE A 77 -38.21 29.26 52.70
C PHE A 77 -38.84 30.54 52.17
N ILE A 78 -38.49 30.97 50.95
CA ILE A 78 -39.18 32.13 50.35
C ILE A 78 -40.61 31.75 49.95
N LEU A 79 -40.86 30.51 49.51
CA LEU A 79 -42.18 29.90 49.23
C LEU A 79 -42.07 28.36 49.28
N PRO A 80 -43.18 27.60 49.37
CA PRO A 80 -43.15 26.15 49.59
C PRO A 80 -42.42 25.40 48.45
N GLY A 81 -41.28 24.77 48.76
CA GLY A 81 -40.61 23.80 47.89
C GLY A 81 -39.29 24.20 47.22
N ILE A 82 -38.72 25.40 47.45
CA ILE A 82 -37.43 25.79 46.83
C ILE A 82 -36.43 26.32 47.89
N PRO A 83 -35.29 25.65 48.14
CA PRO A 83 -34.23 26.15 49.02
C PRO A 83 -33.38 27.24 48.34
N LYS A 84 -32.96 28.29 49.07
CA LYS A 84 -32.03 29.32 48.57
C LYS A 84 -30.64 28.72 48.28
N PRO A 85 -30.01 29.02 47.12
CA PRO A 85 -28.62 28.62 46.88
C PRO A 85 -27.65 29.42 47.74
N LYS A 86 -26.62 28.75 48.28
CA LYS A 86 -25.53 29.37 49.04
C LYS A 86 -24.69 30.26 48.12
N SER A 87 -24.49 31.52 48.49
CA SER A 87 -23.50 32.40 47.88
C SER A 87 -22.09 31.90 48.21
N VAL A 88 -21.20 31.85 47.21
CA VAL A 88 -19.79 31.41 47.33
C VAL A 88 -18.83 32.61 47.48
N LEU A 89 -19.32 33.81 47.83
CA LEU A 89 -18.45 34.96 48.07
C LEU A 89 -18.64 35.52 49.48
N GLY A 90 -17.55 35.50 50.26
CA GLY A 90 -17.42 36.25 51.50
C GLY A 90 -16.45 35.62 52.49
N ASP A 91 -15.24 36.18 52.53
CA ASP A 91 -14.16 36.08 53.51
C ASP A 91 -14.52 35.59 54.94
N ASP A 92 -13.64 34.78 55.54
CA ASP A 92 -12.87 35.25 56.69
C ASP A 92 -11.80 34.24 57.16
N ASN A 93 -10.58 34.75 57.31
CA ASN A 93 -9.45 34.10 57.96
C ASN A 93 -9.74 33.80 59.43
N LYS A 94 -9.55 32.54 59.86
CA LYS A 94 -9.03 32.19 61.20
C LYS A 94 -8.62 30.71 61.24
N ARG A 95 -7.31 30.46 61.33
CA ARG A 95 -6.74 29.15 61.67
C ARG A 95 -7.00 28.83 63.15
N PRO A 96 -7.48 27.63 63.51
CA PRO A 96 -7.38 27.13 64.88
C PRO A 96 -6.15 26.23 65.05
N GLU A 97 -5.41 26.47 66.13
CA GLU A 97 -4.31 25.64 66.60
C GLU A 97 -4.79 24.28 67.15
N ALA A 98 -3.89 23.30 67.03
CA ALA A 98 -3.80 22.04 67.77
C ALA A 98 -4.89 20.97 67.54
N ALA A 99 -4.57 19.99 66.69
CA ALA A 99 -5.23 18.68 66.66
C ALA A 99 -4.18 17.57 66.90
N GLN A 100 -4.27 16.87 68.03
CA GLN A 100 -3.55 15.61 68.26
C GLN A 100 -4.31 14.47 67.56
N GLY A 101 -3.67 13.80 66.60
CA GLY A 101 -4.21 12.62 65.92
C GLY A 101 -3.81 11.32 66.63
N GLN A 102 -4.78 10.46 66.93
CA GLN A 102 -4.52 9.04 67.22
C GLN A 102 -4.78 8.20 65.97
N GLN A 103 -3.80 7.37 65.59
CA GLN A 103 -3.91 6.43 64.47
C GLN A 103 -4.49 5.11 64.96
N ALA A 104 -5.57 4.64 64.34
CA ALA A 104 -6.05 3.26 64.48
C ALA A 104 -5.94 2.56 63.13
N GLN A 105 -5.25 1.42 63.10
CA GLN A 105 -5.12 0.57 61.91
C GLN A 105 -6.34 -0.33 61.80
N GLN A 106 -7.05 -0.28 60.67
CA GLN A 106 -8.13 -1.21 60.35
C GLN A 106 -7.83 -1.86 59.00
N ALA A 107 -7.70 -3.19 58.98
CA ALA A 107 -7.49 -3.94 57.76
C ALA A 107 -8.79 -4.01 56.96
N LYS A 108 -8.81 -3.43 55.75
CA LYS A 108 -9.86 -3.64 54.76
C LYS A 108 -9.25 -4.44 53.61
N GLY A 109 -9.67 -5.70 53.47
CA GLY A 109 -9.35 -6.50 52.29
C GLY A 109 -10.10 -5.95 51.09
N VAL A 110 -9.37 -5.57 50.04
CA VAL A 110 -9.95 -5.14 48.77
C VAL A 110 -9.88 -6.34 47.83
N GLN A 111 -11.04 -6.80 47.36
CA GLN A 111 -11.16 -7.78 46.29
C GLN A 111 -10.87 -7.08 44.96
N GLU A 112 -9.69 -7.32 44.39
CA GLU A 112 -9.40 -6.91 43.01
C GLU A 112 -9.81 -8.04 42.07
N ILE A 113 -10.78 -7.74 41.21
CA ILE A 113 -11.15 -8.58 40.07
C ILE A 113 -10.32 -8.12 38.88
N ARG A 114 -9.40 -8.94 38.40
CA ARG A 114 -8.63 -8.68 37.18
C ARG A 114 -9.14 -9.57 36.05
N TYR A 115 -9.42 -8.97 34.90
CA TYR A 115 -9.76 -9.70 33.68
C TYR A 115 -8.47 -9.85 32.87
N GLY A 116 -8.03 -11.09 32.66
CA GLY A 116 -6.91 -11.42 31.78
C GLY A 116 -7.42 -12.00 30.46
N LEU A 117 -6.82 -11.60 29.35
CA LEU A 117 -7.07 -12.20 28.04
C LEU A 117 -6.12 -13.40 27.87
N GLU A 118 -6.67 -14.61 27.75
CA GLU A 118 -5.91 -15.82 27.42
C GLU A 118 -6.33 -16.32 26.04
N THR A 119 -5.36 -16.76 25.24
CA THR A 119 -5.62 -17.47 23.97
C THR A 119 -5.80 -18.96 24.23
N GLU A 120 -6.88 -19.56 23.72
CA GLU A 120 -7.17 -20.99 23.86
C GLU A 120 -7.42 -21.64 22.49
N ILE A 121 -6.95 -22.88 22.31
CA ILE A 121 -7.14 -23.65 21.08
C ILE A 121 -8.57 -24.20 21.07
N THR A 122 -9.38 -23.81 20.09
CA THR A 122 -10.77 -24.27 19.94
C THR A 122 -10.91 -25.43 18.96
N ARG A 123 -9.97 -25.54 18.01
CA ARG A 123 -9.90 -26.63 17.06
C ARG A 123 -8.44 -26.96 16.76
N PHE A 124 -8.12 -28.26 16.75
CA PHE A 124 -6.83 -28.76 16.31
C PHE A 124 -7.02 -30.10 15.63
N GLN A 125 -6.87 -30.12 14.31
CA GLN A 125 -6.97 -31.32 13.49
C GLN A 125 -5.75 -31.46 12.58
N ILE A 126 -5.15 -32.65 12.56
CA ILE A 126 -4.10 -33.00 11.60
C ILE A 126 -4.66 -33.96 10.57
N THR A 127 -4.51 -33.61 9.29
CA THR A 127 -4.82 -34.50 8.17
C THR A 127 -3.54 -34.88 7.45
N VAL A 128 -3.22 -36.18 7.45
CA VAL A 128 -2.10 -36.76 6.72
C VAL A 128 -2.62 -37.43 5.45
N ILE A 129 -2.15 -36.97 4.30
CA ILE A 129 -2.41 -37.61 3.01
C ILE A 129 -1.18 -38.43 2.66
N HIS A 130 -1.34 -39.73 2.44
CA HIS A 130 -0.21 -40.65 2.24
C HIS A 130 -0.39 -41.53 1.00
N ASP A 131 0.72 -42.06 0.48
CA ASP A 131 0.70 -42.94 -0.67
C ASP A 131 -0.08 -44.24 -0.38
N ASP A 132 -0.90 -44.68 -1.33
CA ASP A 132 -1.78 -45.84 -1.19
C ASP A 132 -1.00 -47.18 -1.22
N LEU A 133 0.25 -47.15 -1.67
CA LEU A 133 1.17 -48.28 -1.71
C LEU A 133 1.92 -48.54 -0.39
N LEU A 134 1.70 -47.73 0.65
CA LEU A 134 2.40 -47.85 1.94
C LEU A 134 1.87 -49.03 2.79
N SER A 135 2.78 -49.65 3.55
CA SER A 135 2.43 -50.78 4.41
C SER A 135 1.53 -50.35 5.58
N LYS A 136 0.56 -51.19 5.95
CA LYS A 136 -0.35 -50.92 7.08
C LYS A 136 0.37 -50.80 8.42
N GLU A 137 1.51 -51.46 8.56
CA GLU A 137 2.35 -51.41 9.77
C GLU A 137 3.07 -50.06 9.88
N SER A 138 3.68 -49.58 8.79
CA SER A 138 4.30 -48.25 8.72
C SER A 138 3.29 -47.13 9.00
N LEU A 139 2.07 -47.26 8.48
CA LEU A 139 1.00 -46.28 8.72
C LEU A 139 0.50 -46.28 10.17
N LYS A 140 0.47 -47.45 10.82
CA LYS A 140 0.11 -47.54 12.25
C LYS A 140 1.18 -46.86 13.11
N ILE A 141 2.45 -47.15 12.86
CA ILE A 141 3.58 -46.54 13.59
C ILE A 141 3.59 -45.01 13.37
N ALA A 142 3.36 -44.55 12.14
CA ALA A 142 3.26 -43.13 11.84
C ALA A 142 2.10 -42.47 12.59
N ARG A 143 0.93 -43.10 12.65
CA ARG A 143 -0.22 -42.58 13.40
C ARG A 143 0.06 -42.46 14.89
N ASP A 144 0.56 -43.52 15.50
CA ASP A 144 0.85 -43.55 16.94
C ASP A 144 1.86 -42.44 17.33
N ARG A 145 2.88 -42.19 16.48
CA ARG A 145 3.85 -41.10 16.70
C ARG A 145 3.27 -39.70 16.52
N VAL A 146 2.34 -39.52 15.59
CA VAL A 146 1.62 -38.24 15.43
C VAL A 146 0.70 -37.99 16.62
N ASP A 147 0.04 -39.02 17.13
CA ASP A 147 -0.80 -38.93 18.34
C ASP A 147 0.06 -38.56 19.58
N ASP A 148 1.22 -39.19 19.75
CA ASP A 148 2.18 -38.86 20.83
C ASP A 148 2.66 -37.41 20.76
N PHE A 149 2.95 -36.90 19.56
CA PHE A 149 3.35 -35.51 19.34
C PHE A 149 2.26 -34.51 19.76
N LEU A 150 0.98 -34.90 19.66
CA LEU A 150 -0.16 -34.04 19.93
C LEU A 150 -0.60 -34.03 21.39
N LEU A 151 -0.09 -34.93 22.24
CA LEU A 151 -0.42 -35.01 23.68
C LEU A 151 -0.29 -33.68 24.46
N PRO A 152 0.70 -32.80 24.20
CA PRO A 152 0.82 -31.52 24.89
C PRO A 152 -0.28 -30.51 24.53
N TYR A 153 -0.92 -30.66 23.37
CA TYR A 153 -1.94 -29.74 22.89
C TYR A 153 -3.32 -30.23 23.33
N LYS A 154 -4.12 -29.32 23.92
CA LYS A 154 -5.48 -29.64 24.37
C LYS A 154 -6.47 -28.63 23.81
N ILE A 155 -7.48 -29.13 23.11
CA ILE A 155 -8.62 -28.34 22.67
C ILE A 155 -9.45 -27.98 23.90
N ARG A 156 -9.66 -26.68 24.14
CA ARG A 156 -10.38 -26.15 25.31
C ARG A 156 -9.89 -26.75 26.65
N LYS A 157 -8.59 -27.06 26.73
CA LYS A 157 -7.90 -27.72 27.86
C LYS A 157 -8.47 -29.09 28.28
N LYS A 158 -9.36 -29.71 27.48
CA LYS A 158 -10.05 -30.97 27.81
C LYS A 158 -9.89 -32.05 26.75
N ASP A 159 -10.11 -31.71 25.47
CA ASP A 159 -10.20 -32.70 24.40
C ASP A 159 -8.85 -32.82 23.65
N ALA A 160 -8.53 -34.03 23.19
CA ALA A 160 -7.32 -34.29 22.42
C ALA A 160 -7.51 -33.84 20.94
N PRO A 161 -6.45 -33.37 20.27
CA PRO A 161 -6.46 -33.07 18.83
C PRO A 161 -6.87 -34.27 17.98
N THR A 162 -7.53 -34.03 16.86
CA THR A 162 -8.02 -35.10 15.97
C THR A 162 -7.01 -35.40 14.86
N VAL A 163 -6.69 -36.68 14.63
CA VAL A 163 -5.76 -37.11 13.57
C VAL A 163 -6.45 -37.97 12.53
N VAL A 164 -6.31 -37.61 11.25
CA VAL A 164 -6.97 -38.28 10.12
C VAL A 164 -5.94 -38.65 9.06
N PHE A 165 -5.88 -39.92 8.64
CA PHE A 165 -5.04 -40.36 7.52
C PHE A 165 -5.91 -40.69 6.31
N LYS A 166 -5.52 -40.20 5.13
CA LYS A 166 -6.21 -40.43 3.86
C LYS A 166 -5.25 -40.96 2.79
N PRO A 167 -5.56 -42.07 2.10
CA PRO A 167 -4.73 -42.59 1.02
C PRO A 167 -4.91 -41.78 -0.28
N THR A 168 -3.84 -41.62 -1.06
CA THR A 168 -3.86 -41.05 -2.43
C THR A 168 -2.76 -41.67 -3.30
N LYS A 169 -2.86 -41.54 -4.62
CA LYS A 169 -1.85 -42.02 -5.57
C LYS A 169 -0.83 -40.93 -5.87
N PHE A 170 0.41 -41.11 -5.45
CA PHE A 170 1.51 -40.22 -5.82
C PHE A 170 2.05 -40.67 -7.19
N LYS A 171 2.12 -39.74 -8.18
CA LYS A 171 2.60 -40.07 -9.53
C LYS A 171 4.09 -40.44 -9.47
N ALA A 172 4.44 -41.67 -9.85
CA ALA A 172 5.83 -42.05 -10.07
C ALA A 172 6.42 -41.24 -11.24
N ALA A 173 7.61 -40.67 -11.06
CA ALA A 173 8.30 -39.90 -12.08
C ALA A 173 8.46 -40.72 -13.36
N ASN A 174 7.88 -40.25 -14.46
CA ASN A 174 7.92 -40.92 -15.76
C ASN A 174 8.89 -40.15 -16.68
N PRO A 175 10.04 -40.72 -17.08
CA PRO A 175 11.10 -39.98 -17.78
C PRO A 175 10.66 -39.45 -19.17
N LEU A 176 9.59 -40.00 -19.74
CA LEU A 176 9.01 -39.55 -21.01
C LEU A 176 8.26 -38.22 -20.91
N ASP A 177 7.75 -37.83 -19.74
CA ASP A 177 7.07 -36.54 -19.57
C ASP A 177 8.07 -35.38 -19.44
N ASP A 178 9.32 -35.67 -19.05
CA ASP A 178 10.41 -34.68 -19.04
C ASP A 178 10.83 -34.26 -20.45
N LEU A 179 10.72 -35.18 -21.43
CA LEU A 179 10.99 -34.87 -22.84
C LEU A 179 9.99 -33.90 -23.48
N LYS A 180 8.77 -33.77 -22.92
CA LYS A 180 7.75 -32.85 -23.42
C LYS A 180 7.92 -31.43 -22.88
N ARG A 181 8.86 -31.21 -21.96
CA ARG A 181 9.13 -29.88 -21.41
C ARG A 181 9.75 -28.99 -22.49
N PRO A 182 9.23 -27.76 -22.70
CA PRO A 182 9.76 -26.82 -23.69
C PRO A 182 11.26 -26.59 -23.57
N SER A 183 11.78 -26.56 -22.35
CA SER A 183 13.22 -26.40 -22.08
C SER A 183 14.10 -27.54 -22.60
N VAL A 184 13.54 -28.72 -22.87
CA VAL A 184 14.28 -29.92 -23.28
C VAL A 184 14.12 -30.20 -24.77
N TYR A 185 12.89 -30.15 -25.31
CA TYR A 185 12.69 -30.47 -26.73
C TYR A 185 13.05 -29.32 -27.68
N LEU A 186 12.93 -28.04 -27.28
CA LEU A 186 13.33 -26.92 -28.16
C LEU A 186 14.83 -26.94 -28.49
N PRO A 187 15.76 -27.09 -27.52
CA PRO A 187 17.18 -27.21 -27.83
C PRO A 187 17.51 -28.41 -28.71
N LEU A 188 16.87 -29.56 -28.48
CA LEU A 188 17.04 -30.76 -29.31
C LEU A 188 16.54 -30.54 -30.73
N LEU A 189 15.41 -29.84 -30.90
CA LEU A 189 14.87 -29.45 -32.21
C LEU A 189 15.81 -28.50 -32.94
N TYR A 190 16.34 -27.48 -32.26
CA TYR A 190 17.32 -26.56 -32.84
C TYR A 190 18.63 -27.27 -33.21
N ALA A 191 19.11 -28.19 -32.38
CA ALA A 191 20.28 -29.01 -32.69
C ALA A 191 20.05 -29.91 -33.92
N LEU A 192 18.86 -30.50 -34.05
CA LEU A 192 18.48 -31.29 -35.22
C LEU A 192 18.43 -30.42 -36.49
N LEU A 193 17.78 -29.25 -36.43
CA LEU A 193 17.71 -28.32 -37.56
C LEU A 193 19.10 -27.81 -37.96
N PHE A 194 19.95 -27.53 -36.98
CA PHE A 194 21.34 -27.12 -37.22
C PHE A 194 22.15 -28.24 -37.89
N LEU A 195 21.95 -29.49 -37.49
CA LEU A 195 22.60 -30.64 -38.12
C LEU A 195 22.13 -30.84 -39.57
N ILE A 196 20.84 -30.66 -39.84
CA ILE A 196 20.29 -30.69 -41.21
C ILE A 196 20.87 -29.54 -42.05
N LEU A 197 20.99 -28.34 -41.48
CA LEU A 197 21.62 -27.19 -42.12
C LEU A 197 23.08 -27.48 -42.48
N LEU A 198 23.86 -28.06 -41.56
CA LEU A 198 25.26 -28.45 -41.82
C LEU A 198 25.36 -29.50 -42.93
N LEU A 199 24.49 -30.50 -42.94
CA LEU A 199 24.45 -31.51 -44.00
C LEU A 199 24.09 -30.90 -45.37
N PHE A 200 23.21 -29.90 -45.40
CA PHE A 200 22.85 -29.19 -46.62
C PHE A 200 24.01 -28.33 -47.15
N LEU A 201 24.68 -27.57 -46.27
CA LEU A 201 25.75 -26.65 -46.63
C LEU A 201 27.04 -27.38 -47.06
N PHE A 202 27.39 -28.48 -46.36
CA PHE A 202 28.64 -29.20 -46.57
C PHE A 202 28.49 -30.53 -47.33
N GLY A 203 27.27 -31.03 -47.54
CA GLY A 203 27.02 -32.27 -48.29
C GLY A 203 27.54 -32.24 -49.73
N PRO A 204 27.22 -31.21 -50.54
CA PRO A 204 27.72 -31.09 -51.91
C PRO A 204 29.25 -30.92 -51.97
N LEU A 205 29.81 -30.17 -51.02
CA LEU A 205 31.26 -29.94 -50.88
C LEU A 205 32.00 -31.24 -50.58
N TRP A 206 31.43 -32.12 -49.76
CA TRP A 206 32.04 -33.43 -49.47
C TRP A 206 32.07 -34.34 -50.71
N GLY A 207 31.04 -34.26 -51.55
CA GLY A 207 31.01 -34.93 -52.85
C GLY A 207 32.08 -34.42 -53.83
N PHE A 208 32.28 -33.09 -53.87
CA PHE A 208 33.33 -32.46 -54.66
C PHE A 208 34.73 -32.84 -54.17
N PHE A 209 34.96 -32.80 -52.85
CA PHE A 209 36.25 -33.13 -52.24
C PHE A 209 36.67 -34.58 -52.52
N ARG A 210 35.72 -35.53 -52.50
CA ARG A 210 35.97 -36.92 -52.90
C ARG A 210 36.38 -37.04 -54.37
N LYS A 211 35.73 -36.31 -55.29
CA LYS A 211 36.08 -36.31 -56.72
C LYS A 211 37.43 -35.62 -56.97
N TYR A 212 37.73 -34.54 -56.26
CA TYR A 212 39.00 -33.81 -56.32
C TYR A 212 40.18 -34.66 -55.86
N ILE A 213 40.07 -35.34 -54.71
CA ILE A 213 41.10 -36.28 -54.23
C ILE A 213 41.32 -37.41 -55.24
N LYS A 214 40.23 -37.92 -55.83
CA LYS A 214 40.30 -38.99 -56.85
C LYS A 214 40.97 -38.52 -58.14
N ALA A 215 40.82 -37.25 -58.51
CA ALA A 215 41.50 -36.63 -59.66
C ALA A 215 42.99 -36.39 -59.39
N LEU A 216 43.37 -36.00 -58.16
CA LEU A 216 44.77 -35.85 -57.75
C LEU A 216 45.53 -37.18 -57.67
N LEU A 217 44.84 -38.27 -57.34
CA LEU A 217 45.41 -39.62 -57.35
C LEU A 217 45.53 -40.22 -58.76
N ALA A 218 44.85 -39.63 -59.76
CA ALA A 218 44.88 -40.10 -61.14
C ALA A 218 45.97 -39.39 -61.96
N LYS A 219 47.19 -39.94 -61.83
CA LYS A 219 48.39 -39.89 -62.71
C LYS A 219 49.49 -38.84 -62.46
N PRO A 220 50.76 -39.29 -62.42
CA PRO A 220 51.92 -38.55 -62.89
C PRO A 220 52.18 -38.80 -64.40
N GLY A 221 52.72 -37.79 -65.09
CA GLY A 221 53.62 -37.96 -66.24
C GLY A 221 53.04 -37.82 -67.67
N ALA A 222 53.74 -36.99 -68.45
CA ALA A 222 53.83 -36.88 -69.91
C ALA A 222 52.62 -36.27 -70.64
N GLU A 223 52.75 -35.45 -71.69
CA GLU A 223 53.87 -34.77 -72.36
C GLU A 223 53.21 -33.71 -73.27
N VAL A 224 53.94 -32.63 -73.52
CA VAL A 224 53.54 -31.53 -74.41
C VAL A 224 53.51 -32.01 -75.86
N ASN A 225 52.45 -31.72 -76.60
CA ASN A 225 52.58 -31.50 -78.04
C ASN A 225 51.58 -30.44 -78.52
N ILE A 226 52.13 -29.47 -79.22
CA ILE A 226 51.48 -28.30 -79.83
C ILE A 226 50.98 -28.75 -81.19
N ASP A 227 49.73 -28.43 -81.53
CA ASP A 227 49.39 -28.14 -82.93
C ASP A 227 48.28 -27.09 -83.02
N GLN A 228 48.57 -26.10 -83.85
CA GLN A 228 47.76 -24.94 -84.17
C GLN A 228 46.57 -25.32 -85.05
N LYS A 229 45.43 -24.63 -84.86
CA LYS A 229 44.53 -24.33 -85.98
C LYS A 229 43.81 -23.00 -85.75
N MET A 230 44.12 -22.06 -86.62
CA MET A 230 43.43 -20.79 -86.87
C MET A 230 42.20 -21.01 -87.75
N GLU A 231 41.12 -20.31 -87.46
CA GLU A 231 40.06 -19.82 -88.37
C GLU A 231 39.54 -18.54 -87.66
N GLU A 232 39.83 -17.31 -88.14
CA GLU A 232 39.09 -16.53 -89.16
C GLU A 232 37.57 -16.58 -88.97
N GLY A 233 36.77 -15.50 -88.92
CA GLY A 233 36.95 -14.07 -89.16
C GLY A 233 35.56 -13.42 -89.35
N GLY A 234 35.45 -12.11 -89.12
CA GLY A 234 34.34 -11.23 -89.56
C GLY A 234 33.08 -11.19 -88.67
N GLY A 235 32.47 -10.05 -88.33
CA GLY A 235 32.64 -8.65 -88.77
C GLY A 235 31.28 -8.01 -89.10
N GLY A 236 30.94 -6.92 -88.39
CA GLY A 236 29.91 -5.90 -88.75
C GLY A 236 28.47 -6.22 -88.32
N GLY A 237 27.64 -5.31 -87.81
CA GLY A 237 27.61 -3.83 -87.74
C GLY A 237 26.11 -3.44 -87.73
N GLY A 238 25.60 -2.65 -86.79
CA GLY A 238 25.38 -1.19 -86.91
C GLY A 238 23.97 -0.87 -86.33
N GLU A 239 23.85 0.10 -85.41
CA GLU A 239 23.22 1.44 -85.63
C GLU A 239 21.68 1.40 -85.39
N GLU A 240 20.96 2.38 -84.83
CA GLU A 240 21.20 3.74 -84.32
C GLU A 240 19.90 4.21 -83.61
N GLU A 241 20.03 5.25 -82.76
CA GLU A 241 19.08 6.34 -82.42
C GLU A 241 17.60 6.02 -82.08
N GLY A 242 16.99 6.51 -80.99
CA GLY A 242 17.01 7.86 -80.45
C GLY A 242 15.66 8.56 -80.73
N LYS A 243 14.81 8.77 -79.70
CA LYS A 243 13.89 9.92 -79.55
C LYS A 243 13.06 9.88 -78.27
N GLN A 244 12.75 11.09 -77.82
CA GLN A 244 12.28 11.54 -76.51
C GLN A 244 10.83 12.07 -76.65
N GLU A 245 10.14 12.21 -75.49
CA GLU A 245 8.87 12.93 -75.25
C GLU A 245 7.58 12.17 -75.69
N THR A 246 6.43 12.16 -74.99
CA THR A 246 5.76 13.22 -74.20
C THR A 246 4.69 12.63 -73.24
N GLU A 247 4.23 13.45 -72.31
CA GLU A 247 3.23 13.24 -71.24
C GLU A 247 1.82 12.77 -71.69
N GLY A 248 1.11 12.12 -70.77
CA GLY A 248 -0.33 11.86 -70.87
C GLY A 248 -0.95 11.47 -69.52
N HIS A 249 -1.53 12.45 -68.83
CA HIS A 249 -2.42 12.25 -67.69
C HIS A 249 -3.68 11.47 -68.11
N GLN A 250 -4.10 10.49 -67.32
CA GLN A 250 -5.51 10.08 -67.24
C GLN A 250 -5.88 9.67 -65.81
N SER A 251 -6.63 10.56 -65.16
CA SER A 251 -7.42 10.31 -63.97
C SER A 251 -8.60 9.38 -64.29
N ILE A 252 -8.85 8.38 -63.44
CA ILE A 252 -10.14 7.67 -63.42
C ILE A 252 -10.77 7.87 -62.03
N ASP A 253 -11.98 8.39 -62.11
CA ASP A 253 -12.85 8.87 -61.05
C ASP A 253 -13.38 7.75 -60.15
N MET A 254 -13.50 8.06 -58.87
CA MET A 254 -14.22 7.28 -57.86
C MET A 254 -15.68 7.71 -57.83
N ASN A 255 -16.60 6.87 -58.31
CA ASN A 255 -17.81 6.52 -57.55
C ASN A 255 -18.78 5.62 -58.31
N PHE A 256 -19.57 4.90 -57.51
CA PHE A 256 -20.78 4.15 -57.82
C PHE A 256 -20.61 2.73 -58.36
N LEU A 257 -20.58 1.78 -57.43
CA LEU A 257 -21.55 0.68 -57.41
C LEU A 257 -21.74 0.18 -55.97
N GLN A 258 -22.87 0.60 -55.40
CA GLN A 258 -23.48 0.05 -54.21
C GLN A 258 -23.87 -1.40 -54.49
N LYS A 259 -23.33 -2.37 -53.73
CA LYS A 259 -23.84 -3.73 -53.75
C LYS A 259 -23.74 -4.39 -52.37
N GLU A 260 -24.93 -4.48 -51.78
CA GLU A 260 -25.46 -5.56 -50.94
C GLU A 260 -24.71 -5.90 -49.66
N ALA A 261 -25.39 -5.61 -48.54
CA ALA A 261 -25.04 -6.04 -47.20
C ALA A 261 -25.01 -7.57 -47.13
N GLU A 262 -23.81 -8.12 -46.94
CA GLU A 262 -23.66 -9.50 -46.49
C GLU A 262 -24.20 -9.63 -45.05
N PRO A 263 -24.88 -10.75 -44.73
CA PRO A 263 -25.35 -11.00 -43.38
C PRO A 263 -24.13 -11.10 -42.45
N LYS A 264 -24.19 -10.37 -41.33
CA LYS A 264 -23.21 -10.48 -40.25
C LYS A 264 -23.15 -11.92 -39.77
N GLU A 265 -22.17 -12.66 -40.26
CA GLU A 265 -21.69 -13.85 -39.59
C GLU A 265 -21.13 -13.41 -38.24
N ASP A 266 -21.44 -14.18 -37.20
CA ASP A 266 -21.00 -13.95 -35.83
C ASP A 266 -19.48 -13.84 -35.81
N GLU A 267 -18.97 -12.60 -35.82
CA GLU A 267 -17.54 -12.31 -35.67
C GLU A 267 -17.06 -12.98 -34.38
N ASP A 268 -16.17 -13.97 -34.55
CA ASP A 268 -15.45 -14.65 -33.49
C ASP A 268 -15.15 -13.69 -32.32
N GLU A 269 -15.60 -14.04 -31.10
CA GLU A 269 -15.30 -13.27 -29.90
C GLU A 269 -13.79 -13.05 -29.66
N SER A 270 -12.93 -13.77 -30.40
CA SER A 270 -11.47 -13.67 -30.38
C SER A 270 -10.89 -12.42 -31.09
N MET A 271 -11.68 -11.71 -31.91
CA MET A 271 -11.26 -10.48 -32.61
C MET A 271 -11.78 -9.19 -31.97
N LYS A 272 -12.33 -9.24 -30.75
CA LYS A 272 -12.60 -8.02 -29.98
C LYS A 272 -11.28 -7.38 -29.56
N LYS A 273 -11.07 -6.13 -29.97
CA LYS A 273 -9.94 -5.29 -29.55
C LYS A 273 -9.84 -5.30 -28.03
N PHE A 274 -8.67 -5.64 -27.50
CA PHE A 274 -8.44 -5.67 -26.07
C PHE A 274 -8.42 -4.25 -25.51
N GLU A 275 -9.51 -3.85 -24.86
CA GLU A 275 -9.69 -2.51 -24.29
C GLU A 275 -10.01 -2.63 -22.78
N PRO A 276 -8.98 -2.76 -21.91
CA PRO A 276 -9.18 -2.74 -20.47
C PRO A 276 -9.56 -1.33 -19.98
N PHE A 277 -10.13 -1.23 -18.79
CA PHE A 277 -10.46 -0.01 -18.06
C PHE A 277 -11.48 0.93 -18.72
N THR A 278 -12.28 0.43 -19.67
CA THR A 278 -13.29 1.23 -20.40
C THR A 278 -14.42 1.78 -19.54
N TYR A 279 -14.65 1.21 -18.35
CA TYR A 279 -15.65 1.67 -17.37
C TYR A 279 -15.17 2.87 -16.54
N LEU A 280 -13.88 3.26 -16.63
CA LEU A 280 -13.37 4.43 -15.92
C LEU A 280 -13.79 5.72 -16.62
N ASN A 281 -14.35 6.64 -15.86
CA ASN A 281 -14.90 7.91 -16.30
C ASN A 281 -14.68 9.01 -15.23
N GLU A 282 -15.13 10.23 -15.49
CA GLU A 282 -14.95 11.35 -14.55
C GLU A 282 -15.67 11.14 -13.21
N GLU A 283 -16.77 10.38 -13.19
CA GLU A 283 -17.57 10.15 -11.98
C GLU A 283 -16.91 9.18 -11.00
N ASN A 284 -16.21 8.16 -11.51
CA ASN A 284 -15.50 7.17 -10.70
C ASN A 284 -13.99 7.42 -10.58
N LEU A 285 -13.45 8.43 -11.27
CA LEU A 285 -12.03 8.81 -11.21
C LEU A 285 -11.56 9.07 -9.78
N LYS A 286 -12.31 9.84 -9.00
CA LYS A 286 -11.96 10.11 -7.60
C LYS A 286 -11.96 8.85 -6.73
N ARG A 287 -12.92 7.93 -7.00
CA ARG A 287 -12.99 6.65 -6.29
C ARG A 287 -11.80 5.77 -6.62
N LEU A 288 -11.35 5.77 -7.87
CA LEU A 288 -10.13 5.09 -8.30
C LEU A 288 -8.90 5.63 -7.54
N ILE A 289 -8.77 6.96 -7.42
CA ILE A 289 -7.66 7.56 -6.66
C ILE A 289 -7.75 7.17 -5.18
N TYR A 290 -8.92 7.25 -4.57
CA TYR A 290 -9.11 6.77 -3.20
C TYR A 290 -8.77 5.28 -3.08
N LEU A 291 -9.14 4.44 -4.05
CA LEU A 291 -8.78 3.02 -4.08
C LEU A 291 -7.26 2.83 -4.05
N PHE A 292 -6.54 3.55 -4.92
CA PHE A 292 -5.09 3.50 -5.00
C PHE A 292 -4.41 3.91 -3.69
N LEU A 293 -4.92 4.97 -3.06
CA LEU A 293 -4.32 5.50 -1.84
C LEU A 293 -4.67 4.68 -0.60
N LEU A 294 -5.91 4.21 -0.47
CA LEU A 294 -6.35 3.34 0.63
C LEU A 294 -5.56 2.03 0.66
N ARG A 295 -5.28 1.48 -0.53
CA ARG A 295 -4.57 0.20 -0.68
C ARG A 295 -3.06 0.35 -0.76
N LYS A 296 -2.53 1.57 -0.82
CA LYS A 296 -1.11 1.85 -1.07
C LYS A 296 -0.61 1.09 -2.30
N GLU A 297 -1.35 1.21 -3.41
CA GLU A 297 -1.04 0.49 -4.64
C GLU A 297 0.37 0.79 -5.15
N ASP A 298 1.00 -0.21 -5.77
CA ASP A 298 2.35 -0.07 -6.33
C ASP A 298 2.31 0.97 -7.48
N PRO A 299 3.23 1.96 -7.53
CA PRO A 299 3.25 2.96 -8.59
C PRO A 299 3.23 2.40 -10.00
N TRP A 300 3.77 1.19 -10.22
CA TRP A 300 3.69 0.49 -11.50
C TRP A 300 2.24 0.17 -11.90
N VAL A 301 1.42 -0.33 -10.97
CA VAL A 301 0.01 -0.66 -11.25
C VAL A 301 -0.74 0.60 -11.65
N ILE A 302 -0.52 1.69 -10.93
CA ILE A 302 -1.12 2.99 -11.24
C ILE A 302 -0.67 3.46 -12.64
N ALA A 303 0.62 3.38 -12.95
CA ALA A 303 1.15 3.74 -14.27
C ALA A 303 0.53 2.92 -15.41
N VAL A 304 0.36 1.60 -15.22
CA VAL A 304 -0.32 0.73 -16.18
C VAL A 304 -1.76 1.19 -16.40
N VAL A 305 -2.54 1.38 -15.33
CA VAL A 305 -3.94 1.82 -15.45
C VAL A 305 -4.03 3.16 -16.19
N LEU A 306 -3.20 4.14 -15.81
CA LEU A 306 -3.19 5.45 -16.45
C LEU A 306 -2.76 5.39 -17.94
N SER A 307 -1.93 4.42 -18.33
CA SER A 307 -1.49 4.25 -19.73
C SER A 307 -2.59 3.75 -20.66
N TYR A 308 -3.56 2.99 -20.13
CA TYR A 308 -4.71 2.47 -20.89
C TYR A 308 -5.94 3.38 -20.81
N MET A 309 -5.99 4.31 -19.86
CA MET A 309 -7.05 5.30 -19.74
C MET A 309 -6.96 6.38 -20.84
N LYS A 310 -8.08 7.07 -21.07
CA LYS A 310 -8.12 8.24 -21.98
C LYS A 310 -7.15 9.32 -21.48
N PRO A 311 -6.35 9.97 -22.35
CA PRO A 311 -5.34 10.95 -21.95
C PRO A 311 -5.82 12.03 -20.99
N ASP A 312 -7.06 12.52 -21.18
CA ASP A 312 -7.67 13.51 -20.29
C ASP A 312 -7.93 12.99 -18.88
N LEU A 313 -8.45 11.76 -18.77
CA LEU A 313 -8.68 11.12 -17.48
C LEU A 313 -7.35 10.78 -16.80
N SER A 314 -6.34 10.33 -17.57
CA SER A 314 -5.02 10.02 -17.05
C SER A 314 -4.33 11.25 -16.47
N ARG A 315 -4.40 12.39 -17.17
CA ARG A 315 -3.88 13.68 -16.70
C ARG A 315 -4.58 14.13 -15.42
N GLN A 316 -5.91 14.03 -15.38
CA GLN A 316 -6.70 14.36 -14.20
C GLN A 316 -6.33 13.46 -13.01
N ALA A 317 -6.34 12.13 -13.20
CA ALA A 317 -5.96 11.17 -12.17
C ALA A 317 -4.55 11.41 -11.63
N LEU A 318 -3.58 11.67 -12.51
CA LEU A 318 -2.22 11.99 -12.08
C LEU A 318 -2.20 13.25 -11.21
N SER A 319 -2.93 14.31 -11.59
CA SER A 319 -2.99 15.55 -10.80
C SER A 319 -3.65 15.39 -9.43
N MET A 320 -4.52 14.39 -9.28
CA MET A 320 -5.21 14.06 -8.01
C MET A 320 -4.27 13.30 -7.05
N LEU A 321 -3.29 12.56 -7.55
CA LEU A 321 -2.37 11.81 -6.67
C LEU A 321 -1.51 12.73 -5.80
N PRO A 322 -1.05 12.29 -4.61
CA PRO A 322 -0.04 13.01 -3.82
C PRO A 322 1.26 13.22 -4.61
N VAL A 323 1.94 14.35 -4.40
CA VAL A 323 3.15 14.77 -5.15
C VAL A 323 4.23 13.68 -5.20
N GLU A 324 4.43 12.97 -4.09
CA GLU A 324 5.38 11.85 -4.03
C GLU A 324 4.97 10.70 -4.95
N MET A 325 3.69 10.31 -4.92
CA MET A 325 3.15 9.27 -5.79
C MET A 325 3.15 9.69 -7.26
N GLN A 326 2.85 10.96 -7.57
CA GLN A 326 2.95 11.49 -8.94
C GLN A 326 4.34 11.25 -9.53
N SER A 327 5.38 11.57 -8.75
CA SER A 327 6.77 11.42 -9.17
C SER A 327 7.14 9.95 -9.40
N ARG A 328 6.73 9.07 -8.49
CA ARG A 328 7.00 7.62 -8.61
C ARG A 328 6.26 7.00 -9.80
N VAL A 329 4.99 7.36 -10.00
CA VAL A 329 4.20 6.89 -11.15
C VAL A 329 4.80 7.39 -12.46
N ALA A 330 5.29 8.63 -12.51
CA ALA A 330 5.96 9.16 -13.70
C ALA A 330 7.26 8.39 -14.03
N LEU A 331 8.07 8.03 -13.02
CA LEU A 331 9.26 7.20 -13.22
C LEU A 331 8.92 5.81 -13.77
N GLU A 332 7.87 5.18 -13.23
CA GLU A 332 7.40 3.89 -13.73
C GLU A 332 6.84 4.00 -15.16
N ALA A 333 6.10 5.06 -15.48
CA ALA A 333 5.57 5.32 -16.82
C ALA A 333 6.66 5.59 -17.87
N LEU A 334 7.82 6.13 -17.46
CA LEU A 334 9.00 6.27 -18.33
C LEU A 334 9.69 4.93 -18.59
N THR A 335 9.54 3.96 -17.70
CA THR A 335 10.21 2.67 -17.79
C THR A 335 9.45 1.74 -18.73
N VAL A 336 10.06 1.37 -19.86
CA VAL A 336 9.45 0.45 -20.82
C VAL A 336 9.49 -0.98 -20.27
N ARG A 337 8.32 -1.55 -19.96
CA ARG A 337 8.16 -2.94 -19.52
C ARG A 337 7.09 -3.65 -20.34
N GLN A 338 7.28 -4.95 -20.59
CA GLN A 338 6.25 -5.78 -21.21
C GLN A 338 5.35 -6.39 -20.13
N ALA A 339 4.08 -6.01 -20.09
CA ALA A 339 3.06 -6.66 -19.27
C ALA A 339 2.39 -7.80 -20.05
N THR A 340 2.06 -8.90 -19.39
CA THR A 340 1.28 -9.99 -19.99
C THR A 340 -0.20 -9.62 -20.01
N ARG A 341 -0.95 -10.23 -20.94
CA ARG A 341 -2.40 -10.06 -21.00
C ARG A 341 -3.06 -10.48 -19.69
N GLU A 342 -2.64 -11.60 -19.09
CA GLU A 342 -3.22 -12.07 -17.83
C GLU A 342 -3.00 -11.09 -16.68
N GLN A 343 -1.86 -10.39 -16.65
CA GLN A 343 -1.58 -9.35 -15.66
C GLN A 343 -2.55 -8.17 -15.81
N ILE A 344 -2.72 -7.68 -17.04
CA ILE A 344 -3.61 -6.54 -17.31
C ILE A 344 -5.07 -6.92 -17.02
N ASP A 345 -5.50 -8.13 -17.39
CA ASP A 345 -6.84 -8.65 -17.07
C ASP A 345 -7.08 -8.78 -15.57
N ALA A 346 -6.07 -9.22 -14.81
CA ALA A 346 -6.17 -9.33 -13.36
C ALA A 346 -6.32 -7.95 -12.70
N ILE A 347 -5.57 -6.95 -13.17
CA ILE A 347 -5.67 -5.55 -12.69
C ILE A 347 -7.03 -4.96 -13.08
N ASP A 348 -7.46 -5.14 -14.33
CA ASP A 348 -8.75 -4.64 -14.83
C ASP A 348 -9.92 -5.18 -14.01
N LYS A 349 -9.94 -6.50 -13.80
CA LYS A 349 -10.99 -7.16 -13.01
C LYS A 349 -10.99 -6.70 -11.56
N ASP A 350 -9.83 -6.60 -10.92
CA ASP A 350 -9.74 -6.15 -9.53
C ASP A 350 -10.26 -4.72 -9.37
N ILE A 351 -9.87 -3.80 -10.26
CA ILE A 351 -10.34 -2.41 -10.20
C ILE A 351 -11.85 -2.36 -10.47
N LYS A 352 -12.34 -3.12 -11.45
CA LYS A 352 -13.78 -3.15 -11.80
C LYS A 352 -14.64 -3.63 -10.65
N GLU A 353 -14.21 -4.65 -9.93
CA GLU A 353 -14.94 -5.21 -8.79
C GLU A 353 -14.95 -4.28 -7.57
N ASN A 354 -14.07 -3.29 -7.49
CA ASN A 354 -13.85 -2.52 -6.27
C ASN A 354 -14.04 -1.01 -6.40
N VAL A 355 -13.85 -0.43 -7.58
CA VAL A 355 -13.89 1.04 -7.79
C VAL A 355 -15.22 1.65 -7.36
N ASP A 356 -16.32 0.93 -7.59
CA ASP A 356 -17.67 1.42 -7.27
C ASP A 356 -17.99 1.36 -5.77
N PHE A 357 -17.32 0.49 -5.03
CA PHE A 357 -17.54 0.26 -3.60
C PHE A 357 -16.67 1.13 -2.70
N VAL A 358 -15.86 2.03 -3.27
CA VAL A 358 -15.16 3.04 -2.49
C VAL A 358 -16.16 4.08 -1.98
N MET A 359 -16.38 4.06 -0.67
CA MET A 359 -17.33 4.93 0.02
C MET A 359 -16.61 5.97 0.89
N GLY A 360 -17.33 7.04 1.21
CA GLY A 360 -16.83 8.13 2.06
C GLY A 360 -16.15 9.25 1.28
N GLY A 361 -15.21 9.93 1.94
CA GLY A 361 -14.56 11.14 1.44
C GLY A 361 -15.13 12.41 2.05
N ILE A 362 -14.29 13.44 2.08
CA ILE A 362 -14.64 14.75 2.64
C ILE A 362 -15.75 15.43 1.85
N GLU A 363 -15.86 15.16 0.55
CA GLU A 363 -16.90 15.74 -0.32
C GLU A 363 -18.29 15.20 0.02
N ARG A 364 -18.39 13.88 0.25
CA ARG A 364 -19.65 13.26 0.69
C ARG A 364 -20.04 13.76 2.07
N LEU A 365 -19.07 13.83 2.98
CA LEU A 365 -19.31 14.39 4.32
C LEU A 365 -19.75 15.86 4.22
N SER A 366 -19.12 16.67 3.37
CA SER A 366 -19.52 18.07 3.15
C SER A 366 -20.97 18.14 2.72
N LYS A 367 -21.38 17.35 1.72
CA LYS A 367 -22.76 17.30 1.26
C LYS A 367 -23.73 16.87 2.36
N MET A 368 -23.40 15.83 3.13
CA MET A 368 -24.20 15.38 4.27
C MET A 368 -24.31 16.46 5.36
N LEU A 369 -23.22 17.16 5.66
CA LEU A 369 -23.20 18.25 6.62
C LEU A 369 -24.00 19.45 6.13
N GLU A 370 -23.94 19.76 4.85
CA GLU A 370 -24.72 20.81 4.21
C GLU A 370 -26.23 20.55 4.25
N ASP A 371 -26.66 19.29 4.05
CA ASP A 371 -28.06 18.89 4.13
C ASP A 371 -28.55 18.68 5.57
N SER A 372 -27.63 18.61 6.56
CA SER A 372 -27.97 18.45 7.97
C SER A 372 -28.37 19.76 8.65
N ASP A 373 -29.17 19.64 9.71
CA ASP A 373 -29.57 20.77 10.55
C ASP A 373 -28.35 21.46 11.21
N PRO A 374 -28.42 22.78 11.48
CA PRO A 374 -27.29 23.54 11.99
C PRO A 374 -26.73 23.00 13.31
N THR A 375 -27.60 22.45 14.17
CA THR A 375 -27.19 21.89 15.47
C THR A 375 -26.37 20.62 15.29
N THR A 376 -26.83 19.67 14.46
CA THR A 376 -26.09 18.45 14.11
C THR A 376 -24.75 18.78 13.47
N ARG A 377 -24.74 19.72 12.51
CA ARG A 377 -23.52 20.19 11.85
C ARG A 377 -22.50 20.70 12.86
N LYS A 378 -22.91 21.59 13.76
CA LYS A 378 -22.05 22.15 14.81
C LYS A 378 -21.48 21.07 15.72
N ASN A 379 -22.32 20.13 16.18
CA ASN A 379 -21.89 19.02 17.05
C ASN A 379 -20.82 18.14 16.39
N ILE A 380 -21.00 17.79 15.10
CA ILE A 380 -20.03 16.98 14.36
C ILE A 380 -18.70 17.73 14.21
N ILE A 381 -18.75 19.00 13.83
CA ILE A 381 -17.56 19.83 13.62
C ILE A 381 -16.79 20.04 14.94
N GLU A 382 -17.47 20.25 16.06
CA GLU A 382 -16.86 20.41 17.38
C GLU A 382 -16.26 19.10 17.91
N TYR A 383 -16.91 17.97 17.63
CA TYR A 383 -16.35 16.65 17.90
C TYR A 383 -15.05 16.42 17.11
N LEU A 384 -15.07 16.73 15.80
CA LEU A 384 -13.87 16.63 14.95
C LEU A 384 -12.74 17.51 15.47
N LYS A 385 -13.05 18.74 15.90
CA LYS A 385 -12.07 19.68 16.49
C LYS A 385 -11.35 19.08 17.70
N THR A 386 -12.06 18.32 18.53
CA THR A 386 -11.53 17.76 19.78
C THR A 386 -10.77 16.46 19.54
N GLN A 387 -11.29 15.57 18.69
CA GLN A 387 -10.73 14.22 18.51
C GLN A 387 -9.64 14.15 17.44
N LYS A 388 -9.79 14.90 16.33
CA LYS A 388 -8.90 14.86 15.16
C LYS A 388 -8.70 16.28 14.62
N PRO A 389 -7.86 17.12 15.28
CA PRO A 389 -7.69 18.54 14.92
C PRO A 389 -7.17 18.77 13.48
N ASP A 390 -6.38 17.82 12.98
CA ASP A 390 -5.87 17.77 11.61
C ASP A 390 -6.99 17.58 10.58
N ILE A 391 -7.92 16.66 10.83
CA ILE A 391 -9.11 16.45 10.00
C ILE A 391 -10.07 17.63 10.13
N TYR A 392 -10.23 18.19 11.32
CA TYR A 392 -11.04 19.39 11.52
C TYR A 392 -10.56 20.57 10.66
N ALA A 393 -9.26 20.85 10.65
CA ALA A 393 -8.69 21.95 9.85
C ALA A 393 -8.98 21.76 8.35
N LYS A 394 -8.99 20.50 7.91
CA LYS A 394 -9.30 20.05 6.54
C LYS A 394 -10.79 20.24 6.20
N VAL A 395 -11.69 19.74 7.06
CA VAL A 395 -13.16 19.87 6.90
C VAL A 395 -13.60 21.33 6.95
N LYS A 396 -13.03 22.13 7.85
CA LYS A 396 -13.37 23.55 8.00
C LYS A 396 -13.09 24.39 6.74
N ARG A 397 -12.15 23.99 5.89
CA ARG A 397 -11.89 24.68 4.61
C ARG A 397 -13.00 24.48 3.59
N ILE A 398 -13.78 23.41 3.73
CA ILE A 398 -14.80 23.01 2.75
C ILE A 398 -16.20 23.38 3.25
N VAL A 399 -16.48 23.14 4.54
CA VAL A 399 -17.80 23.37 5.11
C VAL A 399 -17.88 24.77 5.71
N LEU A 400 -18.69 25.64 5.11
CA LEU A 400 -18.90 27.01 5.56
C LEU A 400 -19.91 27.05 6.74
N MET A 401 -19.51 27.69 7.84
CA MET A 401 -20.39 27.97 8.98
C MET A 401 -20.80 29.44 9.04
N PHE A 402 -21.90 29.73 9.74
CA PHE A 402 -22.35 31.12 9.96
C PHE A 402 -21.32 31.92 10.78
N GLU A 403 -20.63 31.26 11.71
CA GLU A 403 -19.60 31.86 12.54
C GLU A 403 -18.35 32.30 11.74
N ASP A 404 -18.13 31.73 10.54
CA ASP A 404 -16.98 32.08 9.71
C ASP A 404 -17.10 33.48 9.08
N ILE A 405 -18.31 34.07 9.08
CA ILE A 405 -18.62 35.41 8.54
C ILE A 405 -17.72 36.50 9.13
N VAL A 406 -17.29 36.35 10.39
CA VAL A 406 -16.39 37.32 11.06
C VAL A 406 -15.11 37.54 10.24
N ASN A 407 -14.62 36.50 9.57
CA ASN A 407 -13.36 36.52 8.83
C ASN A 407 -13.51 36.96 7.37
N PHE A 408 -14.72 37.25 6.90
CA PHE A 408 -14.95 37.60 5.50
C PHE A 408 -14.38 38.99 5.18
N PRO A 409 -13.85 39.20 3.96
CA PRO A 409 -13.45 40.53 3.51
C PRO A 409 -14.64 41.50 3.51
N ASP A 410 -14.42 42.75 3.92
CA ASP A 410 -15.48 43.76 4.02
C ASP A 410 -16.20 44.01 2.70
N ARG A 411 -15.46 44.02 1.58
CA ARG A 411 -16.01 44.15 0.23
C ARG A 411 -17.04 43.05 -0.09
N ASP A 412 -16.72 41.82 0.30
CA ASP A 412 -17.55 40.66 0.02
C ASP A 412 -18.75 40.65 0.97
N MET A 413 -18.57 41.03 2.24
CA MET A 413 -19.67 41.26 3.19
C MET A 413 -20.69 42.27 2.69
N GLN A 414 -20.23 43.41 2.17
CA GLN A 414 -21.15 44.42 1.61
C GLN A 414 -21.95 43.87 0.42
N THR A 415 -21.36 42.97 -0.36
CA THR A 415 -22.04 42.32 -1.49
C THR A 415 -23.09 41.33 -1.00
N ILE A 416 -22.76 40.53 0.03
CA ILE A 416 -23.69 39.61 0.70
C ILE A 416 -24.86 40.38 1.29
N ILE A 417 -24.60 41.43 2.06
CA ILE A 417 -25.64 42.23 2.74
C ILE A 417 -26.64 42.83 1.74
N ARG A 418 -26.19 43.30 0.56
CA ARG A 418 -27.08 43.86 -0.48
C ARG A 418 -28.06 42.83 -1.06
N SER A 419 -27.76 41.54 -0.96
CA SER A 419 -28.61 40.46 -1.46
C SER A 419 -29.65 39.97 -0.45
N LEU A 420 -29.59 40.47 0.79
CA LEU A 420 -30.38 39.99 1.92
C LEU A 420 -31.43 41.02 2.35
N SER A 421 -32.53 40.56 2.94
CA SER A 421 -33.53 41.44 3.53
C SER A 421 -33.11 41.89 4.94
N ASN A 422 -33.54 43.09 5.35
CA ASN A 422 -33.27 43.56 6.72
C ASN A 422 -33.89 42.65 7.78
N GLU A 423 -34.99 41.97 7.47
CA GLU A 423 -35.67 41.04 8.38
C GLU A 423 -34.86 39.75 8.58
N ASP A 424 -34.32 39.17 7.51
CA ASP A 424 -33.47 37.98 7.60
C ASP A 424 -32.16 38.30 8.36
N ILE A 425 -31.55 39.47 8.10
CA ILE A 425 -30.36 39.89 8.85
C ILE A 425 -30.70 40.08 10.34
N ALA A 426 -31.78 40.79 10.65
CA ALA A 426 -32.22 41.03 12.03
C ALA A 426 -32.43 39.71 12.79
N ARG A 427 -33.12 38.74 12.18
CA ARG A 427 -33.36 37.43 12.78
C ARG A 427 -32.07 36.63 12.99
N ALA A 428 -31.16 36.66 12.02
CA ALA A 428 -29.91 35.91 12.10
C ALA A 428 -28.96 36.43 13.19
N VAL A 429 -28.86 37.76 13.34
CA VAL A 429 -27.90 38.41 14.25
C VAL A 429 -28.42 38.62 15.68
N ALA A 430 -29.73 38.48 15.92
CA ALA A 430 -30.35 38.85 17.20
C ALA A 430 -29.74 38.20 18.46
N LYS A 431 -29.32 36.93 18.35
CA LYS A 431 -28.63 36.18 19.40
C LYS A 431 -27.26 35.67 18.95
N ALA A 432 -26.67 36.31 17.93
CA ALA A 432 -25.35 35.94 17.43
C ALA A 432 -24.24 36.50 18.34
N ASP A 433 -23.03 35.97 18.19
CA ASP A 433 -21.85 36.50 18.87
C ASP A 433 -21.64 37.99 18.53
N PRO A 434 -21.26 38.84 19.51
CA PRO A 434 -21.04 40.27 19.27
C PRO A 434 -20.09 40.57 18.11
N GLY A 435 -19.09 39.72 17.86
CA GLY A 435 -18.19 39.84 16.73
C GLY A 435 -18.90 39.74 15.38
N ILE A 436 -19.87 38.83 15.25
CA ILE A 436 -20.67 38.67 14.03
C ILE A 436 -21.59 39.88 13.85
N VAL A 437 -22.28 40.30 14.91
CA VAL A 437 -23.17 41.47 14.88
C VAL A 437 -22.41 42.72 14.41
N ASN A 438 -21.24 42.96 15.00
CA ASN A 438 -20.38 44.08 14.63
C ASN A 438 -19.91 44.01 13.18
N LYS A 439 -19.59 42.80 12.67
CA LYS A 439 -19.17 42.59 11.28
C LYS A 439 -20.25 42.97 10.27
N PHE A 440 -21.51 42.64 10.56
CA PHE A 440 -22.65 43.10 9.75
C PHE A 440 -22.79 44.62 9.83
N PHE A 441 -22.88 45.18 11.03
CA PHE A 441 -23.15 46.61 11.19
C PHE A 441 -22.04 47.52 10.65
N SER A 442 -20.76 47.11 10.75
CA SER A 442 -19.64 47.88 10.20
C SER A 442 -19.65 47.94 8.68
N ASN A 443 -20.36 47.01 8.02
CA ASN A 443 -20.46 46.92 6.56
C ASN A 443 -21.81 47.45 6.03
N MET A 444 -22.58 48.15 6.87
CA MET A 444 -23.90 48.70 6.55
C MET A 444 -23.91 50.23 6.66
N SER A 445 -24.89 50.86 6.01
CA SER A 445 -25.18 52.28 6.26
C SER A 445 -25.87 52.44 7.63
N GLN A 446 -25.67 53.59 8.26
CA GLN A 446 -26.27 53.87 9.58
C GLN A 446 -27.81 53.73 9.57
N GLY A 447 -28.45 54.10 8.45
CA GLY A 447 -29.90 53.93 8.28
C GLY A 447 -30.34 52.46 8.28
N ALA A 448 -29.59 51.59 7.60
CA ALA A 448 -29.89 50.16 7.56
C ALA A 448 -29.66 49.49 8.93
N VAL A 449 -28.60 49.88 9.65
CA VAL A 449 -28.35 49.42 11.03
C VAL A 449 -29.49 49.82 11.97
N ASN A 450 -29.97 51.07 11.87
CA ASN A 450 -31.08 51.54 12.70
C ASN A 450 -32.36 50.76 12.41
N ALA A 451 -32.68 50.52 11.13
CA ALA A 451 -33.84 49.72 10.73
C ALA A 451 -33.77 48.27 11.27
N ILE A 452 -32.59 47.64 11.24
CA ILE A 452 -32.41 46.28 11.79
C ILE A 452 -32.61 46.28 13.31
N LYS A 453 -32.05 47.26 14.03
CA LYS A 453 -32.24 47.38 15.49
C LYS A 453 -33.70 47.56 15.85
N GLU A 454 -34.41 48.41 15.10
CA GLU A 454 -35.84 48.62 15.24
C GLU A 454 -36.61 47.30 15.05
N ILE A 455 -36.32 46.55 13.98
CA ILE A 455 -36.90 45.23 13.75
C ILE A 455 -36.61 44.29 14.93
N MET A 456 -35.38 44.25 15.44
CA MET A 456 -35.03 43.39 16.58
C MET A 456 -35.78 43.76 17.87
N GLU A 457 -36.04 45.05 18.11
CA GLU A 457 -36.81 45.51 19.27
C GLU A 457 -38.30 45.15 19.14
N TYR A 458 -38.88 45.24 17.94
CA TYR A 458 -40.31 44.97 17.71
C TYR A 458 -40.64 43.49 17.42
N SER A 459 -39.66 42.68 17.00
CA SER A 459 -39.89 41.28 16.59
C SER A 459 -40.18 40.30 17.75
N GLY A 460 -40.14 40.77 19.00
CA GLY A 460 -40.35 39.93 20.17
C GLY A 460 -39.29 38.84 20.35
N GLU A 461 -39.61 37.78 21.10
CA GLU A 461 -38.68 36.66 21.30
C GLU A 461 -38.50 35.82 20.04
N ILE A 462 -37.31 35.88 19.44
CA ILE A 462 -36.95 35.03 18.31
C ILE A 462 -36.65 33.61 18.80
N THR A 463 -37.36 32.63 18.23
CA THR A 463 -37.13 31.20 18.46
C THR A 463 -35.84 30.75 17.76
N VAL A 464 -35.20 29.70 18.29
CA VAL A 464 -33.97 29.13 17.70
C VAL A 464 -34.19 28.71 16.24
N ALA A 465 -35.35 28.12 15.93
CA ALA A 465 -35.68 27.68 14.57
C ALA A 465 -35.76 28.84 13.56
N LEU A 466 -36.36 29.97 13.94
CA LEU A 466 -36.44 31.16 13.05
C LEU A 466 -35.07 31.81 12.84
N GLN A 467 -34.22 31.76 13.86
CA GLN A 467 -32.83 32.22 13.75
C GLN A 467 -32.04 31.31 12.81
N ASP A 468 -32.15 29.99 12.95
CA ASP A 468 -31.47 29.00 12.11
C ASP A 468 -31.92 29.10 10.64
N GLU A 469 -33.21 29.32 10.38
CA GLU A 469 -33.74 29.57 9.04
C GLU A 469 -33.10 30.81 8.41
N ALA A 470 -33.04 31.91 9.16
CA ALA A 470 -32.43 33.16 8.70
C ALA A 470 -30.93 33.01 8.45
N GLN A 471 -30.19 32.32 9.33
CA GLN A 471 -28.77 32.02 9.13
C GLN A 471 -28.54 31.14 7.89
N THR A 472 -29.42 30.17 7.65
CA THR A 472 -29.35 29.31 6.45
C THR A 472 -29.54 30.13 5.18
N LYS A 473 -30.52 31.03 5.13
CA LYS A 473 -30.70 31.96 3.99
C LYS A 473 -29.46 32.80 3.71
N ILE A 474 -28.77 33.27 4.75
CA ILE A 474 -27.52 34.02 4.59
C ILE A 474 -26.44 33.14 3.97
N LEU A 475 -26.28 31.89 4.45
CA LEU A 475 -25.31 30.95 3.89
C LEU A 475 -25.64 30.59 2.42
N ASP A 476 -26.91 30.43 2.07
CA ASP A 476 -27.34 30.16 0.69
C ASP A 476 -27.07 31.36 -0.24
N ALA A 477 -27.26 32.58 0.26
CA ALA A 477 -26.87 33.79 -0.48
C ALA A 477 -25.35 33.84 -0.71
N VAL A 478 -24.54 33.49 0.30
CA VAL A 478 -23.08 33.39 0.16
C VAL A 478 -22.71 32.36 -0.91
N LYS A 479 -23.29 31.16 -0.88
CA LYS A 479 -23.05 30.12 -1.90
C LYS A 479 -23.42 30.59 -3.30
N THR A 480 -24.57 31.25 -3.45
CA THR A 480 -25.03 31.78 -4.73
C THR A 480 -24.04 32.81 -5.28
N LEU A 481 -23.67 33.81 -4.47
CA LEU A 481 -22.71 34.84 -4.85
C LEU A 481 -21.29 34.29 -5.13
N GLU A 482 -20.87 33.25 -4.41
CA GLU A 482 -19.59 32.56 -4.63
C GLU A 482 -19.59 31.82 -5.97
N SER A 483 -20.66 31.08 -6.29
CA SER A 483 -20.79 30.37 -7.58
C SER A 483 -20.90 31.31 -8.79
N GLU A 484 -21.43 32.52 -8.58
CA GLU A 484 -21.43 33.60 -9.59
C GLU A 484 -20.07 34.32 -9.69
N GLY A 485 -19.11 34.01 -8.82
CA GLY A 485 -17.79 34.66 -8.77
C GLY A 485 -17.80 36.10 -8.26
N LYS A 486 -18.89 36.55 -7.63
CA LYS A 486 -19.04 37.92 -7.10
C LYS A 486 -18.30 38.12 -5.78
N ILE A 487 -18.11 37.06 -5.01
CA ILE A 487 -17.36 37.05 -3.75
C ILE A 487 -16.36 35.90 -3.75
N ASN A 488 -15.29 36.02 -2.96
CA ASN A 488 -14.32 34.95 -2.75
C ASN A 488 -13.97 34.84 -1.27
N VAL A 489 -14.82 34.12 -0.55
CA VAL A 489 -14.76 33.98 0.91
C VAL A 489 -13.90 32.80 1.37
N ARG A 490 -13.60 31.84 0.49
CA ARG A 490 -12.71 30.70 0.78
C ARG A 490 -11.28 31.03 0.35
N GLN A 491 -10.42 31.45 1.29
CA GLN A 491 -9.00 31.68 1.01
C GLN A 491 -8.27 30.35 0.73
N GLY A 492 -7.80 30.18 -0.51
CA GLY A 492 -6.64 29.34 -0.85
C GLY A 492 -6.92 27.86 -1.12
N ASN A 493 -6.54 27.44 -2.34
CA ASN A 493 -6.35 26.06 -2.81
C ASN A 493 -7.21 25.00 -2.11
N THR A 494 -8.30 24.63 -2.78
CA THR A 494 -8.89 23.28 -2.72
C THR A 494 -7.89 22.24 -3.26
N GLN A 495 -6.63 22.27 -2.81
CA GLN A 495 -5.75 21.12 -2.98
C GLN A 495 -6.48 19.97 -2.29
N GLU A 496 -6.84 18.99 -3.10
CA GLU A 496 -7.71 17.90 -2.72
C GLU A 496 -7.23 17.29 -1.41
N VAL A 497 -8.11 17.38 -0.42
CA VAL A 497 -7.75 17.10 0.95
C VAL A 497 -7.95 15.61 1.20
N TYR A 498 -6.89 14.84 0.95
CA TYR A 498 -6.89 13.42 1.25
C TYR A 498 -6.90 13.20 2.77
N ILE A 499 -7.94 12.52 3.26
CA ILE A 499 -8.04 12.00 4.62
C ILE A 499 -8.10 10.49 4.48
N ILE A 500 -6.95 9.84 4.67
CA ILE A 500 -6.83 8.39 4.59
C ILE A 500 -6.40 7.95 5.98
N ASP A 501 -7.37 7.50 6.79
CA ASP A 501 -7.04 6.78 8.02
C ASP A 501 -6.76 5.34 7.58
N GLY A 502 -5.50 4.93 7.71
CA GLY A 502 -5.01 3.62 7.30
C GLY A 502 -5.52 2.52 8.22
N ALA A 503 -6.81 2.19 8.12
CA ALA A 503 -7.27 0.88 8.54
C ALA A 503 -6.81 -0.10 7.47
N GLU A 504 -5.73 -0.83 7.75
CA GLU A 504 -5.24 -1.90 6.90
C GLU A 504 -6.37 -2.89 6.65
N MET A 505 -6.94 -2.84 5.45
CA MET A 505 -7.85 -3.88 5.00
C MET A 505 -7.04 -5.17 4.97
N SER A 506 -7.48 -6.15 5.77
CA SER A 506 -6.90 -7.51 5.90
C SER A 506 -6.69 -8.26 4.57
N SER A 507 -7.19 -7.75 3.44
CA SER A 507 -6.97 -8.28 2.09
C SER A 507 -5.73 -7.71 1.37
N GLY A 508 -5.01 -6.76 1.99
CA GLY A 508 -3.79 -6.18 1.43
C GLY A 508 -2.68 -7.20 1.20
N ASP A 509 -2.45 -8.10 2.16
CA ASP A 509 -1.32 -9.04 2.12
C ASP A 509 -1.47 -10.15 1.05
N GLU A 510 -2.68 -10.67 0.85
CA GLU A 510 -2.94 -11.65 -0.22
C GLU A 510 -2.86 -11.00 -1.60
N ARG A 511 -3.39 -9.78 -1.73
CA ARG A 511 -3.35 -9.01 -2.98
C ARG A 511 -1.93 -8.61 -3.36
N LYS A 512 -1.15 -8.12 -2.39
CA LYS A 512 0.26 -7.77 -2.57
C LYS A 512 1.06 -8.98 -3.03
N ARG A 513 0.86 -10.16 -2.43
CA ARG A 513 1.48 -11.42 -2.91
C ARG A 513 1.07 -11.79 -4.34
N ARG A 514 -0.22 -11.61 -4.71
CA ARG A 514 -0.69 -11.88 -6.08
C ARG A 514 -0.03 -10.93 -7.09
N PHE A 515 0.01 -9.63 -6.82
CA PHE A 515 0.62 -8.65 -7.72
C PHE A 515 2.15 -8.65 -7.70
N GLU A 516 2.79 -8.98 -6.58
CA GLU A 516 4.23 -9.24 -6.52
C GLU A 516 4.63 -10.46 -7.36
N SER A 517 3.82 -11.53 -7.34
CA SER A 517 4.04 -12.71 -8.22
C SER A 517 3.73 -12.44 -9.70
N MET A 518 3.05 -11.34 -10.00
CA MET A 518 2.59 -10.93 -11.32
C MET A 518 3.29 -9.66 -11.82
N SER A 519 4.17 -9.04 -11.05
CA SER A 519 5.02 -7.97 -11.55
C SER A 519 6.14 -8.63 -12.35
N ALA A 520 6.53 -8.07 -13.50
CA ALA A 520 7.82 -8.43 -14.09
C ALA A 520 8.90 -8.36 -13.00
N PRO A 521 9.91 -9.27 -12.97
CA PRO A 521 10.86 -9.31 -11.88
C PRO A 521 11.41 -7.90 -11.67
N LYS A 522 10.98 -7.24 -10.59
CA LYS A 522 11.81 -6.26 -9.91
C LYS A 522 13.14 -6.95 -9.80
N GLU A 523 14.22 -6.33 -10.27
CA GLU A 523 15.59 -6.83 -10.08
C GLU A 523 15.61 -7.56 -8.75
N GLU A 524 15.63 -8.90 -8.85
CA GLU A 524 15.53 -9.73 -7.68
C GLU A 524 16.69 -9.25 -6.81
N ALA A 525 16.39 -8.86 -5.56
CA ALA A 525 17.45 -8.82 -4.57
C ALA A 525 18.20 -10.14 -4.75
N PRO A 526 19.50 -10.10 -5.10
CA PRO A 526 20.16 -11.23 -5.74
C PRO A 526 19.90 -12.45 -4.87
N ALA A 527 19.39 -13.52 -5.51
CA ALA A 527 19.29 -14.82 -4.88
C ALA A 527 20.55 -15.02 -4.05
N GLY A 528 20.39 -15.24 -2.74
CA GLY A 528 21.51 -15.30 -1.81
C GLY A 528 22.62 -16.15 -2.41
N PRO A 529 23.90 -15.75 -2.25
CA PRO A 529 25.01 -16.32 -3.00
C PRO A 529 24.97 -17.84 -2.96
N THR A 530 25.20 -18.50 -4.10
CA THR A 530 25.42 -19.94 -4.09
C THR A 530 26.58 -20.27 -3.15
N PRO A 531 26.66 -21.49 -2.58
CA PRO A 531 27.79 -21.86 -1.71
C PRO A 531 29.16 -21.59 -2.35
N GLU A 532 29.28 -21.79 -3.67
CA GLU A 532 30.48 -21.45 -4.45
C GLU A 532 30.73 -19.94 -4.54
N GLN A 533 29.69 -19.13 -4.77
CA GLN A 533 29.80 -17.66 -4.78
C GLN A 533 30.15 -17.10 -3.40
N ALA A 534 29.63 -17.69 -2.33
CA ALA A 534 29.94 -17.29 -0.96
C ALA A 534 31.40 -17.62 -0.59
N GLU A 535 31.90 -18.79 -1.00
CA GLU A 535 33.30 -19.18 -0.80
C GLU A 535 34.25 -18.30 -1.63
N GLN A 536 33.89 -18.02 -2.89
CA GLN A 536 34.66 -17.12 -3.74
C GLN A 536 34.65 -15.69 -3.18
N ALA A 537 33.50 -15.17 -2.74
CA ALA A 537 33.42 -13.85 -2.11
C ALA A 537 34.32 -13.76 -0.88
N ALA A 538 34.37 -14.79 -0.04
CA ALA A 538 35.23 -14.83 1.14
C ALA A 538 36.73 -14.81 0.80
N GLN A 539 37.14 -15.52 -0.26
CA GLN A 539 38.54 -15.50 -0.74
C GLN A 539 38.95 -14.11 -1.24
N TYR A 540 38.09 -13.45 -2.02
CA TYR A 540 38.35 -12.12 -2.55
C TYR A 540 38.27 -11.04 -1.47
N LEU A 541 37.42 -11.21 -0.46
CA LEU A 541 37.40 -10.37 0.74
C LEU A 541 38.76 -10.44 1.46
N ALA A 542 39.26 -11.65 1.74
CA ALA A 542 40.55 -11.85 2.39
C ALA A 542 41.70 -11.21 1.59
N ALA A 543 41.71 -11.39 0.27
CA ALA A 543 42.70 -10.76 -0.60
C ALA A 543 42.61 -9.22 -0.60
N GLY A 544 41.38 -8.66 -0.59
CA GLY A 544 41.16 -7.22 -0.51
C GLY A 544 41.63 -6.61 0.79
N VAL A 545 41.41 -7.30 1.92
CA VAL A 545 41.92 -6.91 3.24
C VAL A 545 43.45 -6.97 3.29
N ASP A 546 44.07 -8.01 2.71
CA ASP A 546 45.52 -8.12 2.62
C ASP A 546 46.14 -7.00 1.78
N MET A 547 45.51 -6.62 0.66
CA MET A 547 45.96 -5.49 -0.16
C MET A 547 45.79 -4.15 0.56
N TYR A 548 44.70 -3.98 1.32
CA TYR A 548 44.50 -2.81 2.16
C TYR A 548 45.60 -2.69 3.23
N ASN A 549 45.93 -3.79 3.91
CA ASN A 549 47.01 -3.84 4.90
C ASN A 549 48.39 -3.55 4.30
N GLN A 550 48.59 -3.84 3.00
CA GLN A 550 49.79 -3.49 2.24
C GLN A 550 49.80 -2.03 1.75
N GLY A 551 48.75 -1.24 2.01
CA GLY A 551 48.61 0.14 1.53
C GLY A 551 48.24 0.26 0.06
N LYS A 552 47.92 -0.84 -0.63
CA LYS A 552 47.55 -0.89 -2.05
C LYS A 552 46.04 -0.64 -2.19
N LEU A 553 45.65 0.62 -2.02
CA LEU A 553 44.24 1.02 -1.97
C LEU A 553 43.45 0.75 -3.27
N PRO A 554 43.98 1.02 -4.48
CA PRO A 554 43.25 0.72 -5.73
C PRO A 554 43.02 -0.78 -5.96
N GLU A 555 44.01 -1.60 -5.63
CA GLU A 555 43.91 -3.06 -5.74
C GLU A 555 42.94 -3.61 -4.69
N ALA A 556 43.03 -3.13 -3.44
CA ALA A 556 42.09 -3.48 -2.39
C ALA A 556 40.65 -3.16 -2.79
N LEU A 557 40.42 -1.99 -3.41
CA LEU A 557 39.11 -1.60 -3.90
C LEU A 557 38.56 -2.61 -4.90
N GLN A 558 39.35 -3.02 -5.90
CA GLN A 558 38.93 -3.98 -6.91
C GLN A 558 38.51 -5.33 -6.32
N TYR A 559 39.31 -5.87 -5.39
CA TYR A 559 39.01 -7.14 -4.73
C TYR A 559 37.75 -7.06 -3.84
N LEU A 560 37.58 -5.95 -3.12
CA LEU A 560 36.44 -5.74 -2.23
C LEU A 560 35.14 -5.45 -3.00
N GLU A 561 35.20 -4.71 -4.11
CA GLU A 561 34.05 -4.49 -5.01
C GLU A 561 33.58 -5.83 -5.58
N TYR A 562 34.52 -6.66 -6.04
CA TYR A 562 34.20 -8.01 -6.52
C TYR A 562 33.58 -8.87 -5.42
N ALA A 563 34.17 -8.91 -4.22
CA ALA A 563 33.61 -9.63 -3.08
C ALA A 563 32.17 -9.19 -2.75
N SER A 564 31.92 -7.87 -2.72
CA SER A 564 30.59 -7.30 -2.47
C SER A 564 29.58 -7.59 -3.59
N SER A 565 30.05 -7.77 -4.84
CA SER A 565 29.21 -8.15 -5.98
C SER A 565 28.79 -9.62 -5.91
N GLN A 566 29.66 -10.50 -5.42
CA GLN A 566 29.40 -11.93 -5.31
C GLN A 566 28.57 -12.26 -4.06
N ASN A 567 28.80 -11.56 -2.94
CA ASN A 567 27.99 -11.67 -1.73
C ASN A 567 27.58 -10.29 -1.19
N PRO A 568 26.47 -9.71 -1.68
CA PRO A 568 26.00 -8.41 -1.23
C PRO A 568 25.57 -8.36 0.25
N GLY A 569 25.33 -9.53 0.86
CA GLY A 569 24.93 -9.66 2.27
C GLY A 569 26.08 -9.71 3.28
N ASP A 570 27.34 -9.73 2.83
CA ASP A 570 28.49 -9.75 3.73
C ASP A 570 28.79 -8.34 4.25
N ALA A 571 28.45 -8.08 5.51
CA ALA A 571 28.71 -6.80 6.18
C ALA A 571 30.21 -6.44 6.17
N SER A 572 31.11 -7.43 6.25
CA SER A 572 32.56 -7.20 6.31
C SER A 572 33.08 -6.54 5.03
N ALA A 573 32.59 -6.97 3.87
CA ALA A 573 32.96 -6.39 2.57
C ALA A 573 32.62 -4.89 2.50
N TRP A 574 31.42 -4.52 2.96
CA TRP A 574 30.98 -3.12 2.99
C TRP A 574 31.75 -2.26 4.00
N GLN A 575 32.16 -2.83 5.13
CA GLN A 575 33.01 -2.15 6.12
C GLN A 575 34.39 -1.80 5.55
N TYR A 576 35.06 -2.76 4.88
CA TYR A 576 36.36 -2.52 4.27
C TYR A 576 36.26 -1.61 3.05
N LEU A 577 35.19 -1.71 2.24
CA LEU A 577 34.93 -0.76 1.16
C LEU A 577 34.80 0.67 1.67
N GLY A 578 34.02 0.91 2.73
CA GLY A 578 33.90 2.24 3.33
C GLY A 578 35.25 2.81 3.76
N THR A 579 36.10 1.94 4.31
CA THR A 579 37.44 2.31 4.78
C THR A 579 38.39 2.64 3.62
N VAL A 580 38.34 1.85 2.55
CA VAL A 580 39.14 2.09 1.34
C VAL A 580 38.67 3.35 0.60
N TYR A 581 37.35 3.55 0.45
CA TYR A 581 36.80 4.77 -0.15
C TYR A 581 37.18 6.02 0.64
N TYR A 582 37.11 5.96 1.97
CA TYR A 582 37.52 7.07 2.82
C TYR A 582 39.03 7.38 2.66
N SER A 583 39.86 6.33 2.60
CA SER A 583 41.31 6.46 2.36
C SER A 583 41.65 7.04 0.98
N LEU A 584 40.78 6.84 -0.01
CA LEU A 584 40.87 7.40 -1.36
C LEU A 584 40.21 8.78 -1.49
N GLN A 585 39.77 9.40 -0.39
CA GLN A 585 39.03 10.68 -0.37
C GLN A 585 37.68 10.65 -1.11
N ARG A 586 37.12 9.46 -1.33
CA ARG A 586 35.81 9.22 -1.93
C ARG A 586 34.73 9.20 -0.85
N VAL A 587 34.46 10.38 -0.26
CA VAL A 587 33.66 10.53 0.96
C VAL A 587 32.21 10.06 0.79
N ASP A 588 31.58 10.37 -0.35
CA ASP A 588 30.17 10.01 -0.59
C ASP A 588 29.99 8.49 -0.70
N GLU A 589 30.94 7.83 -1.35
CA GLU A 589 30.96 6.39 -1.55
C GLU A 589 31.33 5.66 -0.25
N ALA A 590 32.17 6.27 0.57
CA ALA A 590 32.47 5.79 1.92
C ALA A 590 31.22 5.79 2.80
N VAL A 591 30.45 6.89 2.80
CA VAL A 591 29.19 6.98 3.56
C VAL A 591 28.19 5.92 3.09
N ALA A 592 28.01 5.76 1.77
CA ALA A 592 27.09 4.77 1.22
C ALA A 592 27.50 3.32 1.58
N ALA A 593 28.80 3.02 1.57
CA ALA A 593 29.31 1.71 1.98
C ALA A 593 29.10 1.48 3.49
N TYR A 594 29.34 2.48 4.34
CA TYR A 594 29.11 2.36 5.79
C TYR A 594 27.62 2.29 6.17
N GLU A 595 26.72 2.91 5.40
CA GLU A 595 25.27 2.73 5.55
C GLU A 595 24.87 1.28 5.30
N LYS A 596 25.39 0.67 4.23
CA LYS A 596 25.16 -0.75 3.93
C LYS A 596 25.72 -1.66 5.03
N TYR A 597 26.91 -1.36 5.56
CA TYR A 597 27.48 -2.07 6.69
C TYR A 597 26.61 -1.98 7.96
N ALA A 598 26.14 -0.79 8.33
CA ALA A 598 25.29 -0.60 9.50
C ALA A 598 23.95 -1.33 9.36
N ASN A 599 23.37 -1.33 8.16
CA ASN A 599 22.13 -2.04 7.88
C ASN A 599 22.29 -3.57 7.89
N LEU A 600 23.40 -4.10 7.37
CA LEU A 600 23.65 -5.55 7.28
C LEU A 600 24.16 -6.16 8.58
N SER A 601 24.92 -5.40 9.38
CA SER A 601 25.43 -5.89 10.68
C SER A 601 24.35 -6.03 11.74
N GLY A 602 23.29 -5.22 11.67
CA GLY A 602 22.22 -5.18 12.67
C GLY A 602 22.69 -4.75 14.07
N ASP A 603 23.92 -4.24 14.19
CA ASP A 603 24.52 -3.79 15.44
C ASP A 603 24.19 -2.31 15.69
N PRO A 604 23.46 -1.98 16.78
CA PRO A 604 23.19 -0.59 17.16
C PRO A 604 24.45 0.27 17.27
N ALA A 605 25.60 -0.30 17.66
CA ALA A 605 26.86 0.43 17.79
C ALA A 605 27.40 0.91 16.42
N ALA A 606 27.18 0.14 15.35
CA ALA A 606 27.58 0.52 13.99
C ALA A 606 26.77 1.72 13.47
N ALA A 607 25.48 1.78 13.81
CA ALA A 607 24.60 2.90 13.44
C ALA A 607 24.96 4.19 14.21
N GLU A 608 25.31 4.06 15.49
CA GLU A 608 25.77 5.19 16.31
C GLU A 608 27.11 5.73 15.80
N TRP A 609 28.06 4.84 15.49
CA TRP A 609 29.35 5.21 14.89
C TRP A 609 29.17 5.92 13.53
N LEU A 610 28.30 5.40 12.65
CA LEU A 610 28.01 6.02 11.35
C LEU A 610 27.45 7.43 11.49
N THR A 611 26.61 7.68 12.49
CA THR A 611 26.06 9.01 12.77
C THR A 611 27.18 9.99 13.13
N GLY A 612 28.12 9.57 13.99
CA GLY A 612 29.32 10.35 14.30
C GLY A 612 30.23 10.57 13.09
N PHE A 613 30.43 9.53 12.27
CA PHE A 613 31.23 9.60 11.05
C PHE A 613 30.66 10.62 10.04
N LYS A 614 29.35 10.59 9.79
CA LYS A 614 28.63 11.55 8.93
C LYS A 614 28.83 13.00 9.38
N GLN A 615 28.70 13.25 10.69
CA GLN A 615 28.97 14.57 11.26
C GLN A 615 30.44 15.01 11.04
N GLN A 616 31.40 14.10 11.20
CA GLN A 616 32.82 14.38 10.99
C GLN A 616 33.14 14.75 9.52
N VAL A 617 32.48 14.10 8.57
CA VAL A 617 32.71 14.34 7.12
C VAL A 617 31.76 15.38 6.51
N GLY A 618 30.85 15.97 7.30
CA GLY A 618 29.93 17.02 6.85
C GLY A 618 28.80 16.52 5.95
N ARG A 619 28.29 15.31 6.21
CA ARG A 619 27.21 14.66 5.45
C ARG A 619 25.98 14.37 6.28
#